data_AF-X1KQ48-F1
#
_entry.id   AF-X1KQ48-F1
#
_cell.length_a   1.000
_cell.length_b   1.000
_cell.length_c   1.000
_cell.angle_alpha   90.00
_cell.angle_beta   90.00
_cell.angle_gamma   90.00
#
_symmetry.space_group_name_H-M   'P 1'
#
loop_
_entity.id
_entity.type
_entity.pdbx_description
1 polymer ?
#
loop_
_entity_poly.entity_id
_entity_poly.type
_entity_poly.pdbx_seq_one_letter_code
_entity_poly.pdbx_strand_id
1 'polypeptide(L)'
;MPVRPSSDLALALGMLNVVVNEGLYDKTFVDKWTVGFDKLEAHIQDYTPEKVEKITWVPAEKIREITRFYATNRPASITWGNAMDEGVN
;
A
#
# COMPACT_ATOMS: atom_id res chain seq x y z
N MET A 1 3.85 -12.84 -7.15
CA MET A 1 3.55 -11.76 -8.11
C MET A 1 4.86 -11.13 -8.50
N PRO A 2 5.26 -11.12 -9.79
CA PRO A 2 6.50 -10.49 -10.20
C PRO A 2 6.33 -8.97 -10.19
N VAL A 3 6.93 -8.31 -9.21
CA VAL A 3 7.06 -6.85 -9.12
C VAL A 3 8.38 -6.44 -9.77
N ARG A 4 8.40 -5.29 -10.43
CA ARG A 4 9.66 -4.69 -10.91
C ARG A 4 10.61 -4.51 -9.71
N PRO A 5 11.87 -4.98 -9.77
CA PRO A 5 12.82 -4.81 -8.68
C PRO A 5 12.91 -3.35 -8.20
N SER A 6 13.01 -3.17 -6.88
CA SER A 6 13.13 -1.87 -6.21
C SER A 6 11.91 -0.94 -6.37
N SER A 7 10.72 -1.50 -6.63
CA SER A 7 9.46 -0.73 -6.73
C SER A 7 8.43 -1.08 -5.67
N ASP A 8 8.83 -1.85 -4.66
CA ASP A 8 7.97 -2.33 -3.57
C ASP A 8 7.34 -1.18 -2.77
N LEU A 9 8.07 -0.08 -2.56
CA LEU A 9 7.52 1.13 -1.92
C LEU A 9 6.38 1.74 -2.75
N ALA A 10 6.52 1.80 -4.08
CA ALA A 10 5.45 2.30 -4.94
C ALA A 10 4.22 1.39 -4.89
N LEU A 11 4.44 0.07 -4.79
CA LEU A 11 3.35 -0.88 -4.56
C LEU A 11 2.66 -0.63 -3.21
N ALA A 12 3.43 -0.48 -2.13
CA ALA A 12 2.90 -0.21 -0.80
C ALA A 12 2.07 1.08 -0.75
N LEU A 13 2.54 2.16 -1.39
CA LEU A 13 1.80 3.43 -1.50
C LEU A 13 0.51 3.27 -2.32
N GLY A 14 0.53 2.45 -3.37
CA GLY A 14 -0.66 2.09 -4.13
C GLY A 14 -1.68 1.29 -3.32
N MET A 15 -1.20 0.35 -2.50
CA MET A 15 -2.06 -0.39 -1.58
C MET A 15 -2.67 0.55 -0.52
N LEU A 16 -1.86 1.45 0.05
CA LEU A 16 -2.36 2.46 1.00
C LEU A 16 -3.43 3.37 0.38
N ASN A 17 -3.22 3.83 -0.86
CA ASN A 17 -4.22 4.61 -1.60
C ASN A 17 -5.58 3.89 -1.63
N VAL A 18 -5.59 2.60 -1.98
CA VAL A 18 -6.80 1.79 -2.02
C VAL A 18 -7.41 1.61 -0.62
N VAL A 19 -6.61 1.27 0.39
CA VAL A 19 -7.10 1.09 1.78
C VAL A 19 -7.77 2.35 2.32
N VAL A 20 -7.14 3.51 2.12
CA VAL A 20 -7.63 4.79 2.66
C VAL A 20 -8.86 5.26 1.90
N ASN A 21 -8.82 5.25 0.57
CA ASN A 21 -9.93 5.71 -0.27
C ASN A 21 -11.17 4.81 -0.19
N GLU A 22 -10.99 3.50 0.05
CA GLU A 22 -12.11 2.56 0.30
C GLU A 22 -12.52 2.51 1.78
N GLY A 23 -11.82 3.21 2.68
CA GLY A 23 -12.14 3.28 4.10
C GLY A 23 -11.96 1.94 4.85
N LEU A 24 -11.03 1.10 4.39
CA LEU A 24 -10.80 -0.26 4.91
C LEU A 24 -9.85 -0.32 6.12
N TYR A 25 -9.35 0.82 6.60
CA TYR A 25 -8.47 0.92 7.76
C TYR A 25 -9.25 1.06 9.08
N ASP A 26 -8.58 0.73 10.18
CA ASP A 26 -9.13 0.94 11.52
C ASP A 26 -9.04 2.42 11.90
N LYS A 27 -10.16 3.14 11.70
CA LYS A 27 -10.26 4.58 12.00
C LYS A 27 -10.00 4.89 13.47
N THR A 28 -10.43 4.04 14.39
CA THR A 28 -10.24 4.26 15.83
C THR A 28 -8.77 4.10 16.21
N PHE A 29 -8.09 3.13 15.60
CA PHE A 29 -6.67 2.93 15.82
C PHE A 29 -5.85 4.09 15.27
N VAL A 30 -6.14 4.52 14.04
CA VAL A 30 -5.47 5.66 13.39
C VAL A 30 -5.63 6.93 14.22
N ASP A 31 -6.85 7.26 14.64
CA ASP A 31 -7.14 8.47 15.42
C ASP A 31 -6.42 8.50 16.78
N LYS A 32 -6.36 7.36 17.48
CA LYS A 32 -5.83 7.30 18.85
C LYS A 32 -4.32 7.07 18.94
N TRP A 33 -3.74 6.40 17.95
CA TRP A 33 -2.40 5.83 18.07
C TRP A 33 -1.43 6.23 16.95
N THR A 34 -1.85 7.11 16.04
CA THR A 34 -0.98 7.56 14.94
C THR A 34 -0.97 9.08 14.82
N VAL A 35 0.03 9.61 14.11
CA VAL A 35 0.17 11.03 13.82
C VAL A 35 0.51 11.22 12.34
N GLY A 36 0.10 12.35 11.76
CA GLY A 36 0.41 12.67 10.36
C GLY A 36 -0.39 11.89 9.32
N PHE A 37 -1.51 11.26 9.71
CA PHE A 37 -2.38 10.53 8.78
C PHE A 37 -2.95 11.45 7.69
N ASP A 38 -3.23 12.71 8.00
CA ASP A 38 -3.62 13.76 7.05
C ASP A 38 -2.58 13.97 5.94
N LYS A 39 -1.30 14.01 6.32
CA LYS A 39 -0.18 14.15 5.38
C LYS A 39 -0.01 12.90 4.53
N LEU A 40 -0.17 11.73 5.15
CA LEU A 40 -0.14 10.45 4.44
C LEU A 40 -1.28 10.37 3.43
N GLU A 41 -2.51 10.68 3.85
CA GLU A 41 -3.71 10.67 3.01
C GLU A 41 -3.56 11.59 1.80
N ALA A 42 -2.99 12.78 1.98
CA ALA A 42 -2.68 13.68 0.88
C ALA A 42 -1.60 13.12 -0.06
N HIS A 43 -0.52 12.56 0.51
CA HIS A 43 0.61 12.03 -0.27
C HIS A 43 0.21 10.83 -1.14
N ILE A 44 -0.58 9.90 -0.60
CA ILE A 44 -0.96 8.68 -1.31
C ILE A 44 -1.91 8.93 -2.48
N GLN A 45 -2.57 10.11 -2.57
CA GLN A 45 -3.45 10.42 -3.72
C GLN A 45 -2.69 10.42 -5.05
N ASP A 46 -1.39 10.74 -5.01
CA ASP A 46 -0.52 10.70 -6.19
C ASP A 46 -0.13 9.27 -6.61
N TYR A 47 -0.52 8.24 -5.85
CA TYR A 47 -0.18 6.84 -6.07
C TYR A 47 -1.43 6.02 -6.41
N THR A 48 -2.15 6.42 -7.44
CA THR A 48 -3.29 5.63 -7.93
C THR A 48 -2.81 4.25 -8.44
N PRO A 49 -3.65 3.20 -8.36
CA PRO A 49 -3.31 1.88 -8.88
C PRO A 49 -2.82 1.91 -10.34
N GLU A 50 -3.39 2.78 -11.18
CA GLU A 50 -3.02 2.93 -12.59
C GLU A 50 -1.63 3.56 -12.78
N LYS A 51 -1.21 4.45 -11.86
CA LYS A 51 0.15 5.00 -11.88
C LYS A 51 1.15 3.97 -11.35
N VAL A 52 0.78 3.29 -10.26
CA VAL A 52 1.62 2.27 -9.62
C VAL A 52 1.82 1.07 -10.54
N GLU A 53 0.84 0.72 -11.36
CA GLU A 53 0.97 -0.30 -12.40
C GLU A 53 2.14 -0.01 -13.34
N LYS A 54 2.29 1.24 -13.78
CA LYS A 54 3.39 1.65 -14.68
C LYS A 54 4.76 1.53 -14.01
N ILE A 55 4.83 1.71 -12.69
CA ILE A 55 6.08 1.66 -11.92
C ILE A 55 6.46 0.21 -11.59
N THR A 56 5.49 -0.58 -11.17
CA THR A 56 5.68 -1.92 -10.57
C THR A 56 5.49 -3.07 -11.54
N TRP A 57 4.87 -2.79 -12.70
CA TRP A 57 4.41 -3.78 -13.69
C TRP A 57 3.31 -4.72 -13.18
N VAL A 58 2.71 -4.38 -12.04
CA VAL A 58 1.56 -5.12 -11.50
C VAL A 58 0.27 -4.47 -12.00
N PRO A 59 -0.64 -5.22 -12.64
CA PRO A 59 -1.92 -4.66 -13.09
C PRO A 59 -2.69 -3.98 -11.96
N ALA A 60 -3.27 -2.80 -12.22
CA ALA A 60 -4.01 -2.02 -11.23
C ALA A 60 -5.11 -2.84 -10.52
N GLU A 61 -5.85 -3.66 -11.26
CA GLU A 61 -6.86 -4.55 -10.68
C GLU A 61 -6.26 -5.58 -9.73
N LYS A 62 -5.06 -6.07 -10.01
CA LYS A 62 -4.36 -7.00 -9.11
C LYS A 62 -3.95 -6.31 -7.82
N ILE A 63 -3.52 -5.05 -7.89
CA ILE A 63 -3.21 -4.23 -6.70
C ILE A 63 -4.48 -4.07 -5.84
N ARG A 64 -5.63 -3.76 -6.45
CA ARG A 64 -6.91 -3.64 -5.73
C ARG A 64 -7.32 -4.97 -5.09
N GLU A 65 -7.23 -6.06 -5.84
CA GLU A 65 -7.58 -7.42 -5.37
C GLU A 65 -6.76 -7.82 -4.14
N ILE A 66 -5.42 -7.75 -4.21
CA ILE A 66 -4.55 -8.13 -3.08
C ILE A 66 -4.72 -7.19 -1.89
N THR A 67 -4.99 -5.91 -2.14
CA THR A 67 -5.19 -4.92 -1.08
C THR A 67 -6.46 -5.19 -0.30
N ARG A 68 -7.58 -5.40 -1.01
CA ARG A 68 -8.86 -5.75 -0.38
C ARG A 68 -8.74 -7.08 0.36
N PHE A 69 -8.07 -8.07 -0.23
CA PHE A 69 -7.79 -9.34 0.42
C PHE A 69 -7.01 -9.14 1.73
N TYR A 70 -5.94 -8.35 1.71
CA TYR A 70 -5.14 -8.07 2.92
C TYR A 70 -5.92 -7.29 3.99
N ALA A 71 -6.63 -6.23 3.60
CA ALA A 71 -7.29 -5.32 4.54
C ALA A 71 -8.51 -5.96 5.24
N THR A 72 -9.21 -6.87 4.56
CA THR A 72 -10.43 -7.51 5.08
C THR A 72 -10.18 -8.81 5.85
N ASN A 73 -9.06 -9.50 5.62
CA ASN A 73 -8.74 -10.75 6.31
C ASN A 73 -7.92 -10.50 7.59
N ARG A 74 -8.61 -10.38 8.72
CA ARG A 74 -7.98 -10.11 10.03
C ARG A 74 -7.83 -11.40 10.85
N PRO A 75 -6.68 -11.67 11.51
CA PRO A 75 -5.47 -10.85 11.54
C PRO A 75 -4.56 -11.07 10.32
N ALA A 76 -4.12 -9.98 9.70
CA ALA A 76 -3.10 -9.99 8.65
C ALA A 76 -1.76 -9.50 9.21
N SER A 77 -0.67 -10.05 8.71
CA SER A 77 0.69 -9.60 9.03
C SER A 77 1.53 -9.53 7.76
N ILE A 78 2.54 -8.65 7.77
CA ILE A 78 3.53 -8.54 6.70
C ILE A 78 4.82 -9.11 7.24
N THR A 79 5.35 -10.15 6.58
CA THR A 79 6.71 -10.64 6.80
C THR A 79 7.58 -10.16 5.64
N TRP A 80 8.76 -9.64 5.95
CA TRP A 80 9.71 -9.17 4.95
C TRP A 80 11.07 -9.84 5.11
N GLY A 81 11.93 -9.69 4.10
CA GLY A 81 13.31 -10.13 4.12
C GLY A 81 14.25 -9.07 3.56
N ASN A 82 15.52 -9.43 3.41
CA ASN A 82 16.62 -8.49 3.14
C ASN A 82 16.45 -7.59 1.90
N ALA A 83 15.66 -8.03 0.91
CA ALA A 83 15.43 -7.26 -0.31
C ALA A 83 14.83 -5.86 -0.05
N MET A 84 14.10 -5.69 1.06
CA MET A 84 13.55 -4.40 1.46
C MET A 84 14.59 -3.49 2.13
N ASP A 85 15.55 -4.08 2.86
CA ASP A 85 16.55 -3.34 3.63
C ASP A 85 17.73 -2.85 2.75
N GLU A 86 18.01 -3.58 1.67
CA GLU A 86 19.08 -3.26 0.71
C GLU A 86 18.59 -2.34 -0.43
N GLY A 87 17.30 -1.99 -0.42
CA GLY A 87 16.69 -1.06 -1.37
C GLY A 87 17.11 0.40 -1.11
N VAL A 88 17.15 1.21 -2.16
CA VAL A 88 17.43 2.66 -2.07
C VAL A 88 16.18 3.48 -1.72
N ASN A 89 15.00 2.90 -1.96
CA ASN A 89 13.69 3.55 -1.82
C ASN A 89 13.02 3.18 -0.50
#